data_AF-A0A2X6LUR7-F1
#
_entry.id   AF-A0A2X6LUR7-F1
#
_cell.length_a   1.000
_cell.length_b   1.000
_cell.length_c   1.000
_cell.angle_alpha   90.00
_cell.angle_beta   90.00
_cell.angle_gamma   90.00
#
_symmetry.space_group_name_H-M   'P 1'
#
loop_
_entity.id
_entity.type
_entity.pdbx_description
1 polymer ?
#
loop_
_entity_poly.entity_id
_entity_poly.type
_entity_poly.pdbx_seq_one_letter_code
_entity_poly.pdbx_strand_id
1 'polypeptide(L)' 'MNRFSKTQIYLHWITLLFIAITYAAMELRGWFPKGSSTYLLMREIHYNAGIFV' A
#
# COMPACT_ATOMS: atom_id res chain seq x y z
N MET A 1 32.89 2.60 1.07
CA MET A 1 31.98 1.78 1.90
C MET A 1 30.56 2.03 1.42
N ASN A 2 29.80 0.98 1.08
CA ASN A 2 28.37 1.15 0.78
C ASN A 2 27.60 1.17 2.10
N ARG A 3 26.87 2.26 2.38
CA ARG A 3 26.17 2.48 3.67
C ARG A 3 25.03 1.47 3.90
N PHE A 4 24.44 0.96 2.82
CA PHE A 4 23.38 -0.05 2.84
C PHE A 4 23.66 -1.17 1.83
N SER A 5 23.23 -2.39 2.16
CA SER A 5 23.26 -3.51 1.22
C SER A 5 22.24 -3.29 0.10
N LYS A 6 22.43 -3.96 -1.04
CA LYS A 6 21.47 -3.92 -2.16
C LYS A 6 20.08 -4.38 -1.71
N THR A 7 20.01 -5.42 -0.89
CA THR A 7 18.75 -5.94 -0.33
C THR A 7 18.03 -4.90 0.53
N GLN A 8 18.75 -4.17 1.39
CA GLN A 8 18.16 -3.10 2.21
C GLN A 8 17.57 -1.99 1.34
N ILE A 9 18.26 -1.61 0.25
CA ILE A 9 17.77 -0.60 -0.69
C ILE A 9 16.49 -1.09 -1.38
N TYR A 10 16.46 -2.33 -1.86
CA TYR A 10 15.26 -2.88 -2.49
C TYR A 10 14.08 -2.95 -1.54
N LEU A 11 14.28 -3.47 -0.33
CA LEU A 11 13.23 -3.55 0.68
C LEU A 11 12.71 -2.16 1.06
N HIS A 12 13.58 -1.16 1.20
CA HIS A 12 13.17 0.21 1.49
C HIS A 12 12.20 0.78 0.44
N TRP A 13 12.53 0.64 -0.84
CA TRP A 13 11.68 1.15 -1.92
C TRP A 13 10.40 0.33 -2.09
N ILE A 14 10.44 -0.98 -1.85
CA ILE A 14 9.25 -1.83 -1.86
C ILE A 14 8.30 -1.45 -0.70
N THR A 15 8.83 -1.21 0.50
CA THR A 15 8.02 -0.71 1.63
C THR A 15 7.39 0.65 1.29
N LEU A 16 8.13 1.57 0.64
CA LEU A 16 7.56 2.84 0.20
C LEU A 16 6.42 2.65 -0.80
N LEU A 17 6.55 1.70 -1.73
CA LEU A 17 5.48 1.35 -2.67
C LEU A 17 4.24 0.81 -1.94
N PHE A 18 4.41 -0.10 -0.97
CA PHE A 18 3.29 -0.63 -0.19
C PHE A 18 2.60 0.45 0.66
N ILE A 19 3.37 1.38 1.24
CA ILE A 19 2.81 2.55 1.93
C ILE A 19 1.95 3.36 0.95
N ALA A 20 2.46 3.70 -0.22
CA ALA A 20 1.72 4.47 -1.22
C ALA A 20 0.40 3.80 -1.62
N ILE A 21 0.42 2.48 -1.87
CA ILE A 21 -0.79 1.69 -2.20
C ILE A 21 -1.78 1.71 -1.04
N THR A 22 -1.31 1.47 0.18
CA THR A 22 -2.13 1.37 1.39
C THR A 22 -2.87 2.67 1.67
N TYR A 23 -2.18 3.81 1.53
CA TYR A 23 -2.78 5.13 1.71
C TYR A 23 -3.68 5.53 0.54
N ALA A 24 -3.23 5.32 -0.70
CA ALA A 24 -4.03 5.62 -1.89
C ALA A 24 -5.36 4.86 -1.89
N ALA A 25 -5.35 3.57 -1.52
CA ALA A 25 -6.56 2.77 -1.44
C ALA A 25 -7.60 3.40 -0.49
N MET A 26 -7.18 3.90 0.67
CA MET A 26 -8.09 4.49 1.65
C MET A 26 -8.55 5.90 1.30
N GLU A 27 -7.67 6.71 0.71
CA GLU A 27 -7.99 8.06 0.23
C GLU A 27 -8.99 8.00 -0.93
N LEU A 28 -8.73 7.14 -1.92
CA LEU A 28 -9.58 6.95 -3.10
C LEU A 28 -10.88 6.20 -2.79
N ARG A 29 -10.93 5.42 -1.71
CA ARG A 29 -12.16 4.69 -1.29
C ARG A 29 -13.36 5.62 -1.15
N GLY A 30 -13.14 6.85 -0.69
CA GLY A 30 -14.21 7.85 -0.50
C GLY A 30 -14.92 8.26 -1.79
N TRP A 31 -14.34 7.98 -2.95
CA TRP A 31 -14.92 8.29 -4.26
C TRP A 31 -16.01 7.29 -4.68
N PHE A 32 -16.12 6.16 -3.99
CA PHE A 32 -17.07 5.10 -4.32
C PHE A 32 -18.19 5.03 -3.27
N PRO A 33 -19.44 4.72 -3.69
CA PRO A 33 -20.54 4.53 -2.76
C PRO A 33 -20.21 3.48 -1.70
N LYS A 34 -20.53 3.77 -0.43
CA LYS A 34 -20.30 2.85 0.68
C LYS A 34 -20.98 1.50 0.41
N GLY A 35 -20.23 0.42 0.56
CA GLY A 35 -20.73 -0.95 0.33
C GLY A 35 -20.71 -1.41 -1.13
N SER A 36 -20.36 -0.55 -2.10
CA SER A 36 -20.10 -0.99 -3.47
C SER A 36 -18.91 -1.96 -3.55
N SER A 37 -18.86 -2.77 -4.61
CA SER A 37 -17.74 -3.71 -4.86
C SER A 37 -16.39 -2.99 -4.85
N THR A 38 -16.29 -1.84 -5.51
CA THR A 38 -15.04 -1.06 -5.54
C THR A 38 -14.70 -0.48 -4.16
N TYR A 39 -15.68 -0.01 -3.38
CA TYR A 39 -15.45 0.43 -2.01
C TYR A 39 -14.87 -0.69 -1.12
N LEU A 40 -15.39 -1.92 -1.28
CA LEU A 40 -14.92 -3.09 -0.54
C LEU A 40 -13.54 -3.54 -1.02
N LEU A 41 -13.29 -3.55 -2.34
CA LEU A 41 -12.00 -3.84 -2.93
C LEU A 41 -10.91 -2.89 -2.40
N MET A 42 -11.20 -1.59 -2.28
CA MET A 42 -10.24 -0.63 -1.70
C MET A 42 -9.88 -0.96 -0.25
N ARG A 43 -10.82 -1.49 0.54
CA ARG A 43 -10.53 -1.97 1.90
C ARG A 43 -9.66 -3.23 1.87
N GLU A 44 -9.97 -4.18 1.00
CA GLU A 44 -9.19 -5.41 0.85
C GLU A 44 -7.76 -5.10 0.38
N ILE A 45 -7.58 -4.21 -0.59
CA ILE A 45 -6.26 -3.73 -1.03
C ILE A 45 -5.50 -3.12 0.15
N HIS A 46 -6.13 -2.25 0.94
CA HIS A 46 -5.49 -1.65 2.12
C HIS A 46 -5.03 -2.71 3.14
N TYR A 47 -5.90 -3.65 3.50
CA TYR A 47 -5.56 -4.69 4.48
C TYR A 47 -4.46 -5.63 3.96
N ASN A 48 -4.55 -6.07 2.71
CA ASN A 48 -3.58 -6.99 2.12
C ASN A 48 -2.22 -6.33 1.88
N ALA A 49 -2.20 -5.08 1.37
CA ALA A 49 -0.96 -4.33 1.18
C ALA A 49 -0.32 -3.93 2.52
N GLY A 50 -1.14 -3.58 3.51
CA GLY A 50 -0.68 -3.18 4.85
C GLY A 50 0.05 -4.27 5.63
N ILE A 51 -0.14 -5.56 5.29
CA ILE A 51 0.64 -6.68 5.86
C ILE A 51 2.13 -6.59 5.49
N PHE A 52 2.46 -5.94 4.37
CA PHE A 52 3.83 -5.81 3.86
C PHE A 52 4.50 -4.48 4.23
N VAL A 53 3.83 -3.62 5.00
CA VAL A 53 4.37 -2.38 5.56
C VAL A 53 4.91 -2.64 6.95
#